data_AF-A0A3N5FQ31-F1
#
_entry.id   AF-A0A3N5FQ31-F1
#
_cell.length_a   1.000
_cell.length_b   1.000
_cell.length_c   1.000
_cell.angle_alpha   90.00
_cell.angle_beta   90.00
_cell.angle_gamma   90.00
#
_symmetry.space_group_name_H-M   'P 1'
#
loop_
_entity.id
_entity.type
_entity.pdbx_description
1 polymer ?
#
loop_
_entity_poly.entity_id
_entity_poly.type
_entity_poly.pdbx_seq_one_letter_code
_entity_poly.pdbx_strand_id
1 'polypeptide(L)'
;MNHEYYMKEALRLAETTLKEGEFPVGAILVFKNEIVATGSRKGTAGDFANEVDHAEITALRNLAGRKEFNEINRQEMTLYCTMEPCLMCFGAILLSGIGKIVYAYEDVMGGGTGCEIEHLSPLYRHCSVEIIPGILRKESLAVFKAYFSNPSNSYWKGSLLADYTLTR
;
A
#
# COMPACT_ATOMS: atom_id res chain seq x y z
N MET A 1 17.09 8.81 4.85
CA MET A 1 16.40 7.80 4.02
C MET A 1 15.84 8.51 2.79
N ASN A 2 16.05 7.99 1.57
CA ASN A 2 15.56 8.64 0.36
C ASN A 2 14.15 8.11 0.01
N HIS A 3 13.11 8.81 0.44
CA HIS A 3 11.72 8.37 0.24
C HIS A 3 11.33 8.27 -1.24
N GLU A 4 11.82 9.18 -2.08
CA GLU A 4 11.52 9.15 -3.53
C GLU A 4 12.11 7.92 -4.21
N TYR A 5 13.32 7.51 -3.83
CA TYR A 5 13.94 6.30 -4.36
C TYR A 5 13.07 5.08 -4.06
N TYR A 6 12.69 4.88 -2.81
CA TYR A 6 11.89 3.72 -2.41
C TYR A 6 10.47 3.77 -2.97
N MET A 7 9.87 4.96 -3.07
CA MET A 7 8.56 5.09 -3.72
C MET A 7 8.63 4.78 -5.22
N LYS A 8 9.73 5.11 -5.91
CA LYS A 8 9.94 4.67 -7.31
C LYS A 8 9.98 3.15 -7.45
N GLU A 9 10.57 2.44 -6.48
CA GLU A 9 10.55 0.97 -6.47
C GLU A 9 9.13 0.42 -6.29
N ALA A 10 8.33 1.01 -5.37
CA ALA A 10 6.92 0.65 -5.22
C ALA A 10 6.10 0.95 -6.49
N LEU A 11 6.37 2.07 -7.17
CA LEU A 11 5.73 2.43 -8.44
C LEU A 11 6.04 1.44 -9.56
N ARG A 12 7.26 0.89 -9.64
CA ARG A 12 7.58 -0.17 -10.63
C ARG A 12 6.72 -1.42 -10.44
N LEU A 13 6.39 -1.76 -9.20
CA LEU A 13 5.47 -2.85 -8.88
C LEU A 13 4.06 -2.51 -9.35
N ALA A 14 3.57 -1.30 -9.05
CA ALA A 14 2.26 -0.80 -9.48
C ALA A 14 2.12 -0.76 -11.01
N GLU A 15 3.15 -0.32 -11.74
CA GLU A 15 3.19 -0.32 -13.21
C GLU A 15 3.14 -1.73 -13.79
N THR A 16 3.77 -2.71 -13.12
CA THR A 16 3.70 -4.12 -13.53
C THR A 16 2.28 -4.65 -13.30
N THR A 17 1.70 -4.39 -12.13
CA THR A 17 0.32 -4.74 -11.78
C THR A 17 -0.69 -4.13 -12.76
N LEU A 18 -0.48 -2.87 -13.18
CA LEU A 18 -1.31 -2.22 -14.21
C LEU A 18 -1.29 -2.99 -15.53
N LYS A 19 -0.11 -3.45 -15.98
CA LYS A 19 0.03 -4.22 -17.23
C LYS A 19 -0.66 -5.58 -17.17
N GLU A 20 -0.83 -6.12 -15.98
CA GLU A 20 -1.56 -7.36 -15.70
C GLU A 20 -3.09 -7.14 -15.64
N GLY A 21 -3.56 -5.89 -15.72
CA GLY A 21 -4.98 -5.53 -15.61
C GLY A 21 -5.50 -5.45 -14.18
N GLU A 22 -4.63 -5.65 -13.21
CA GLU A 22 -4.92 -5.58 -11.77
C GLU A 22 -4.98 -4.12 -11.29
N PHE A 23 -5.72 -3.86 -10.21
CA PHE A 23 -5.75 -2.54 -9.57
C PHE A 23 -4.34 -2.14 -9.11
N PRO A 24 -3.76 -1.01 -9.58
CA PRO A 24 -2.30 -0.87 -9.66
C PRO A 24 -1.68 -0.34 -8.37
N VAL A 25 -1.70 -1.17 -7.33
CA VAL A 25 -1.06 -0.86 -6.05
C VAL A 25 0.20 -1.70 -5.88
N GLY A 26 1.30 -1.04 -5.52
CA GLY A 26 2.57 -1.66 -5.18
C GLY A 26 3.03 -1.22 -3.80
N ALA A 27 3.69 -2.13 -3.07
CA ALA A 27 4.21 -1.86 -1.74
C ALA A 27 5.57 -2.52 -1.52
N ILE A 28 6.45 -1.85 -0.77
CA ILE A 28 7.74 -2.39 -0.35
C ILE A 28 7.99 -2.13 1.14
N LEU A 29 8.70 -3.05 1.79
CA LEU A 29 9.17 -2.91 3.16
C LEU A 29 10.68 -2.71 3.14
N VAL A 30 11.15 -1.68 3.84
CA VAL A 30 12.55 -1.31 3.92
C VAL A 30 13.04 -1.42 5.36
N PHE A 31 14.19 -2.07 5.54
CA PHE A 31 14.89 -2.17 6.82
C PHE A 31 16.38 -1.92 6.58
N LYS A 32 17.01 -1.05 7.38
CA LYS A 32 18.45 -0.70 7.24
C LYS A 32 18.86 -0.31 5.80
N ASN A 33 18.00 0.45 5.12
CA ASN A 33 18.14 0.86 3.72
C ASN A 33 18.05 -0.25 2.66
N GLU A 34 17.71 -1.47 3.06
CA GLU A 34 17.48 -2.61 2.16
C GLU A 34 16.00 -2.90 2.00
N ILE A 35 15.58 -3.20 0.77
CA ILE A 35 14.23 -3.69 0.51
C ILE A 35 14.17 -5.14 0.98
N VAL A 36 13.42 -5.40 2.04
CA VAL A 36 13.36 -6.71 2.67
C VAL A 36 12.16 -7.54 2.23
N ALA A 37 11.10 -6.90 1.74
CA ALA A 37 9.94 -7.57 1.15
C ALA A 37 9.20 -6.63 0.20
N THR A 38 8.46 -7.21 -0.73
CA THR A 38 7.68 -6.50 -1.75
C THR A 38 6.29 -7.14 -1.85
N GLY A 39 5.31 -6.38 -2.31
CA GLY A 39 3.97 -6.87 -2.59
C GLY A 39 3.28 -6.04 -3.66
N SER A 40 2.37 -6.69 -4.36
CA SER A 40 1.53 -6.10 -5.41
C SER A 40 0.11 -6.55 -5.20
N ARG A 41 -0.84 -5.71 -5.58
CA ARG A 41 -2.26 -6.04 -5.55
C ARG A 41 -2.58 -7.17 -6.55
N LYS A 42 -3.39 -8.14 -6.14
CA LYS A 42 -3.88 -9.26 -6.94
C LYS A 42 -5.37 -9.52 -6.67
N GLY A 43 -6.07 -10.13 -7.61
CA GLY A 43 -7.46 -10.58 -7.42
C GLY A 43 -8.54 -9.65 -7.98
N THR A 44 -8.18 -8.72 -8.86
CA THR A 44 -9.12 -7.86 -9.62
C THR A 44 -9.14 -8.07 -11.11
N ALA A 45 -8.25 -8.92 -11.60
CA ALA A 45 -8.28 -9.40 -12.97
C ALA A 45 -8.27 -10.94 -12.99
N GLY A 46 -8.76 -11.51 -14.09
CA GLY A 46 -8.78 -12.96 -14.30
C GLY A 46 -9.85 -13.71 -13.49
N ASP A 47 -9.68 -15.03 -13.37
CA ASP A 47 -10.69 -15.96 -12.84
C ASP A 47 -10.65 -16.15 -11.31
N PHE A 48 -9.70 -15.49 -10.62
CA PHE A 48 -9.49 -15.66 -9.18
C PHE A 48 -9.67 -14.33 -8.43
N ALA A 49 -10.92 -13.90 -8.29
CA ALA A 49 -11.26 -12.68 -7.58
C ALA A 49 -11.00 -12.80 -6.07
N ASN A 50 -10.33 -11.81 -5.48
CA ASN A 50 -10.18 -11.69 -4.03
C ASN A 50 -9.90 -10.25 -3.59
N GLU A 51 -10.31 -9.92 -2.36
CA GLU A 51 -10.17 -8.58 -1.76
C GLU A 51 -9.12 -8.53 -0.63
N VAL A 52 -8.33 -9.60 -0.46
CA VAL A 52 -7.39 -9.72 0.67
C VAL A 52 -5.94 -9.51 0.21
N ASP A 53 -5.60 -9.91 -1.00
CA ASP A 53 -4.24 -9.80 -1.56
C ASP A 53 -3.93 -8.39 -2.03
N HIS A 54 -4.04 -7.45 -1.10
CA HIS A 54 -3.53 -6.09 -1.22
C HIS A 54 -2.00 -6.10 -1.21
N ALA A 55 -1.40 -5.04 -1.75
CA ALA A 55 0.05 -4.94 -1.88
C ALA A 55 0.74 -5.00 -0.50
N GLU A 56 0.17 -4.32 0.49
CA GLU A 56 0.65 -4.25 1.87
C GLU A 56 0.55 -5.60 2.56
N ILE A 57 -0.59 -6.29 2.43
CA ILE A 57 -0.79 -7.64 2.98
C ILE A 57 0.19 -8.63 2.35
N THR A 58 0.37 -8.56 1.03
CA THR A 58 1.32 -9.40 0.32
C THR A 58 2.75 -9.13 0.78
N ALA A 59 3.14 -7.85 0.95
CA ALA A 59 4.45 -7.48 1.45
C ALA A 59 4.70 -7.98 2.89
N LEU A 60 3.71 -7.84 3.78
CA LEU A 60 3.78 -8.35 5.16
C LEU A 60 3.87 -9.87 5.21
N ARG A 61 3.10 -10.58 4.36
CA ARG A 61 3.15 -12.05 4.23
C ARG A 61 4.53 -12.50 3.75
N ASN A 62 5.09 -11.82 2.76
CA ASN A 62 6.43 -12.10 2.24
C ASN A 62 7.51 -11.82 3.29
N LEU A 63 7.35 -10.76 4.10
CA LEU A 63 8.23 -10.49 5.24
C LEU A 63 8.16 -11.62 6.27
N ALA A 64 6.97 -12.11 6.62
CA ALA A 64 6.79 -13.21 7.57
C ALA A 64 7.43 -14.54 7.12
N GLY A 65 7.60 -14.74 5.81
CA GLY A 65 8.31 -15.90 5.24
C GLY A 65 9.84 -15.84 5.35
N ARG A 66 10.43 -14.73 5.82
CA ARG A 66 11.87 -14.61 5.96
C ARG A 66 12.42 -15.32 7.18
N LYS A 67 13.61 -15.90 7.05
CA LYS A 67 14.30 -16.60 8.16
C LYS A 67 14.56 -15.67 9.35
N GLU A 68 14.93 -14.43 9.05
CA GLU A 68 15.30 -13.43 10.06
C GLU A 68 14.08 -12.73 10.69
N PHE A 69 12.85 -13.11 10.35
CA PHE A 69 11.62 -12.38 10.72
C PHE A 69 11.50 -12.09 12.23
N ASN A 70 11.92 -13.04 13.07
CA ASN A 70 11.85 -12.92 14.53
C ASN A 70 13.00 -12.11 15.14
N GLU A 71 14.08 -11.88 14.40
CA GLU A 71 15.28 -11.17 14.86
C GLU A 71 15.26 -9.69 14.47
N ILE A 72 14.40 -9.32 13.51
CA ILE A 72 14.32 -7.95 13.03
C ILE A 72 13.44 -7.10 13.95
N ASN A 73 13.97 -5.96 14.39
CA ASN A 73 13.18 -4.91 14.99
C ASN A 73 12.29 -4.24 13.94
N ARG A 74 11.04 -4.71 13.83
CA ARG A 74 10.06 -4.22 12.85
C ARG A 74 9.68 -2.75 13.06
N GLN A 75 9.86 -2.22 14.26
CA GLN A 75 9.62 -0.80 14.54
C GLN A 75 10.57 0.13 13.76
N GLU A 76 11.74 -0.38 13.33
CA GLU A 76 12.69 0.37 12.49
C GLU A 76 12.37 0.26 10.98
N MET A 77 11.34 -0.51 10.61
CA MET A 77 10.95 -0.67 9.21
C MET A 77 10.11 0.49 8.71
N THR A 78 10.23 0.74 7.41
CA THR A 78 9.34 1.65 6.67
C THR A 78 8.62 0.89 5.56
N LEU A 79 7.28 0.93 5.59
CA LEU A 79 6.44 0.52 4.47
C LEU A 79 6.28 1.70 3.52
N TYR A 80 6.53 1.47 2.22
CA TYR A 80 6.18 2.40 1.15
C TYR A 80 5.03 1.79 0.35
N CYS A 81 3.95 2.53 0.13
CA CYS A 81 2.80 2.08 -0.68
C CYS A 81 2.42 3.15 -1.72
N THR A 82 2.08 2.73 -2.93
CA THR A 82 1.67 3.69 -3.98
C THR A 82 0.30 4.33 -3.70
N MET A 83 -0.51 3.71 -2.84
CA MET A 83 -1.79 4.23 -2.37
C MET A 83 -1.83 4.20 -0.84
N GLU A 84 -2.63 5.08 -0.25
CA GLU A 84 -2.89 5.07 1.18
C GLU A 84 -3.46 3.70 1.61
N PRO A 85 -2.89 3.04 2.64
CA PRO A 85 -3.42 1.77 3.12
C PRO A 85 -4.86 1.89 3.63
N CYS A 86 -5.74 1.00 3.17
CA CYS A 86 -7.11 0.90 3.68
C CYS A 86 -7.15 0.39 5.14
N LEU A 87 -8.32 0.41 5.78
CA LEU A 87 -8.48 -0.02 7.18
C LEU A 87 -7.96 -1.44 7.48
N MET A 88 -8.16 -2.40 6.57
CA MET A 88 -7.63 -3.77 6.70
C MET A 88 -6.10 -3.76 6.74
N CYS A 89 -5.48 -3.08 5.78
CA CYS A 89 -4.03 -3.03 5.67
C CYS A 89 -3.44 -2.27 6.87
N PHE A 90 -4.06 -1.16 7.26
CA PHE A 90 -3.65 -0.37 8.41
C PHE A 90 -3.63 -1.21 9.70
N GLY A 91 -4.71 -1.95 9.99
CA GLY A 91 -4.74 -2.88 11.13
C GLY A 91 -3.63 -3.93 11.08
N ALA A 92 -3.40 -4.52 9.90
CA ALA A 92 -2.33 -5.51 9.71
C ALA A 92 -0.93 -4.92 9.93
N ILE A 93 -0.70 -3.68 9.49
CA ILE A 93 0.56 -2.95 9.68
C ILE A 93 0.81 -2.69 11.16
N LEU A 94 -0.21 -2.22 11.90
CA LEU A 94 -0.13 -2.01 13.35
C LEU A 94 0.21 -3.31 14.09
N LEU A 95 -0.48 -4.41 13.79
CA LEU A 95 -0.22 -5.73 14.39
C LEU A 95 1.17 -6.27 14.04
N SER A 96 1.68 -5.92 12.88
CA SER A 96 3.03 -6.30 12.45
C SER A 96 4.12 -5.49 13.13
N GLY A 97 3.78 -4.38 13.79
CA GLY A 97 4.71 -3.51 14.49
C GLY A 97 5.64 -2.74 13.54
N ILE A 98 5.17 -2.38 12.34
CA ILE A 98 5.92 -1.53 11.41
C ILE A 98 5.86 -0.09 11.90
N GLY A 99 7.02 0.55 12.09
CA GLY A 99 7.08 1.87 12.71
C GLY A 99 6.79 3.05 11.79
N LYS A 100 6.79 2.85 10.46
CA LYS A 100 6.56 3.95 9.51
C LYS A 100 5.79 3.52 8.26
N ILE A 101 4.82 4.32 7.86
CA ILE A 101 4.08 4.23 6.60
C ILE A 101 4.39 5.47 5.78
N VAL A 102 4.81 5.27 4.54
CA VAL A 102 4.98 6.32 3.55
C VAL A 102 4.08 5.98 2.37
N TYR A 103 3.18 6.86 1.97
CA TYR A 103 2.32 6.60 0.82
C TYR A 103 2.34 7.74 -0.21
N ALA A 104 2.00 7.41 -1.45
CA ALA A 104 1.99 8.37 -2.54
C ALA A 104 0.63 9.03 -2.74
N TYR A 105 -0.40 8.24 -3.04
CA TYR A 105 -1.74 8.72 -3.41
C TYR A 105 -2.76 8.43 -2.32
N GLU A 106 -3.54 9.43 -1.91
CA GLU A 106 -4.57 9.31 -0.89
C GLU A 106 -5.75 8.42 -1.32
N ASP A 107 -6.38 7.73 -0.36
CA ASP A 107 -7.60 6.94 -0.61
C ASP A 107 -8.84 7.68 -0.09
N VAL A 108 -9.57 8.30 -1.02
CA VAL A 108 -10.78 9.07 -0.73
C VAL A 108 -12.01 8.23 -0.37
N MET A 109 -11.96 6.90 -0.49
CA MET A 109 -13.07 6.02 -0.13
C MET A 109 -12.97 5.45 1.29
N GLY A 110 -11.78 5.40 1.87
CA GLY A 110 -11.61 4.78 3.18
C GLY A 110 -10.16 4.50 3.57
N GLY A 111 -9.27 5.47 3.37
CA GLY A 111 -7.90 5.43 3.89
C GLY A 111 -7.86 5.17 5.40
N GLY A 112 -7.13 4.13 5.80
CA GLY A 112 -7.00 3.74 7.21
C GLY A 112 -6.07 4.64 8.01
N THR A 113 -5.21 5.42 7.35
CA THR A 113 -4.20 6.24 8.04
C THR A 113 -4.79 7.46 8.73
N GLY A 114 -6.04 7.82 8.43
CA GLY A 114 -6.80 8.84 9.15
C GLY A 114 -7.43 8.38 10.47
N CYS A 115 -7.32 7.10 10.84
CA CYS A 115 -7.86 6.61 12.11
C CYS A 115 -7.10 7.18 13.31
N GLU A 116 -7.85 7.75 14.27
CA GLU A 116 -7.29 8.20 15.55
C GLU A 116 -6.92 6.99 16.42
N ILE A 117 -5.63 6.60 16.37
CA ILE A 117 -5.12 5.38 17.03
C ILE A 117 -5.46 5.34 18.53
N GLU A 118 -5.41 6.47 19.22
CA GLU A 118 -5.72 6.60 20.66
C GLU A 118 -7.16 6.17 21.02
N HIS A 119 -8.08 6.21 20.05
CA HIS A 119 -9.48 5.81 20.22
C HIS A 119 -9.75 4.33 19.85
N LEU A 120 -8.72 3.60 19.41
CA LEU A 120 -8.85 2.18 19.08
C LEU A 120 -8.82 1.29 20.33
N SER A 121 -9.20 0.02 20.15
CA SER A 121 -9.13 -1.01 21.21
C SER A 121 -7.71 -1.15 21.78
N PRO A 122 -7.55 -1.66 23.03
CA PRO A 122 -6.27 -1.76 23.72
C PRO A 122 -5.12 -2.40 22.93
N LEU A 123 -5.44 -3.34 22.02
CA LEU A 123 -4.46 -3.98 21.15
C LEU A 123 -3.76 -3.01 20.19
N TYR A 124 -4.47 -2.00 19.68
CA TYR A 124 -3.99 -1.09 18.64
C TYR A 124 -3.56 0.27 19.18
N ARG A 125 -4.24 0.77 20.22
CA ARG A 125 -4.05 2.14 20.71
C ARG A 125 -2.64 2.44 21.25
N HIS A 126 -1.86 1.40 21.55
CA HIS A 126 -0.48 1.52 22.03
C HIS A 126 0.55 1.32 20.92
N CYS A 127 0.11 1.06 19.69
CA CYS A 127 1.00 1.01 18.53
C CYS A 127 1.51 2.41 18.20
N SER A 128 2.80 2.51 17.85
CA SER A 128 3.41 3.75 17.39
C SER A 128 3.75 3.62 15.91
N VAL A 129 3.14 4.45 15.06
CA VAL A 129 3.42 4.48 13.63
C VAL A 129 3.49 5.92 13.15
N GLU A 130 4.56 6.26 12.45
CA GLU A 130 4.71 7.54 11.76
C GLU A 130 4.12 7.44 10.35
N ILE A 131 3.31 8.43 9.94
CA ILE A 131 2.68 8.47 8.62
C ILE A 131 3.24 9.65 7.83
N ILE A 132 3.76 9.38 6.63
CA ILE A 132 4.24 10.39 5.69
C ILE A 132 3.44 10.29 4.38
N PRO A 133 2.50 11.21 4.13
CA PRO A 133 1.69 11.20 2.92
C PRO A 133 2.37 11.90 1.74
N GLY A 134 1.92 11.61 0.52
CA GLY A 134 2.14 12.45 -0.66
C GLY A 134 3.49 12.31 -1.39
N ILE A 135 4.30 11.30 -1.08
CA ILE A 135 5.60 11.11 -1.75
C ILE A 135 5.37 10.60 -3.18
N LEU A 136 5.81 11.36 -4.20
CA LEU A 136 5.57 11.05 -5.62
C LEU A 136 4.08 10.82 -5.95
N ARG A 137 3.21 11.62 -5.31
CA ARG A 137 1.76 11.56 -5.51
C ARG A 137 1.36 11.68 -6.98
N LYS A 138 2.01 12.57 -7.75
CA LYS A 138 1.64 12.84 -9.15
C LYS A 138 1.91 11.63 -10.04
N GLU A 139 3.02 10.96 -9.80
CA GLU A 139 3.44 9.75 -10.50
C GLU A 139 2.49 8.60 -10.19
N SER A 140 2.14 8.41 -8.92
CA SER A 140 1.15 7.39 -8.53
C SER A 140 -0.23 7.68 -9.13
N LEU A 141 -0.70 8.93 -9.05
CA LEU A 141 -1.96 9.36 -9.67
C LEU A 141 -1.99 9.08 -11.17
N ALA A 142 -0.87 9.24 -11.89
CA ALA A 142 -0.80 8.93 -13.32
C ALA A 142 -1.04 7.43 -13.60
N VAL A 143 -0.53 6.54 -12.75
CA VAL A 143 -0.78 5.08 -12.85
C VAL A 143 -2.25 4.76 -12.63
N PHE A 144 -2.88 5.32 -11.59
CA PHE A 144 -4.32 5.11 -11.34
C PHE A 144 -5.21 5.71 -12.43
N LYS A 145 -4.86 6.88 -12.98
CA LYS A 145 -5.56 7.44 -14.15
C LYS A 145 -5.49 6.53 -15.36
N ALA A 146 -4.32 5.94 -15.62
CA ALA A 146 -4.17 4.97 -16.71
C ALA A 146 -5.07 3.75 -16.49
N TYR A 147 -5.19 3.26 -15.25
CA TYR A 147 -6.10 2.17 -14.90
C TYR A 147 -7.57 2.51 -15.17
N PHE A 148 -8.08 3.61 -14.62
CA PHE A 148 -9.49 3.99 -14.75
C PHE A 148 -9.87 4.49 -16.15
N SER A 149 -8.90 4.98 -16.94
CA SER A 149 -9.14 5.39 -18.34
C SER A 149 -9.24 4.21 -19.30
N ASN A 150 -8.76 3.02 -18.91
CA ASN A 150 -8.84 1.83 -19.73
C ASN A 150 -10.24 1.18 -19.61
N PRO A 151 -11.05 1.14 -20.69
CA PRO A 151 -12.40 0.60 -20.62
C PRO A 151 -12.48 -0.90 -20.33
N SER A 152 -11.39 -1.66 -20.50
CA SER A 152 -11.34 -3.09 -20.14
C SER A 152 -11.33 -3.32 -18.62
N ASN A 153 -10.96 -2.31 -17.84
CA ASN A 153 -10.89 -2.42 -16.38
C ASN A 153 -12.26 -2.09 -15.78
N SER A 154 -12.82 -3.02 -15.00
CA SER A 154 -14.16 -2.91 -14.40
C SER A 154 -14.14 -2.68 -12.90
N TYR A 155 -13.08 -3.07 -12.21
CA TYR A 155 -12.98 -2.93 -10.75
C TYR A 155 -12.97 -1.45 -10.33
N TRP A 156 -13.82 -1.11 -9.35
CA TRP A 156 -14.11 0.26 -8.89
C TRP A 156 -14.57 1.25 -9.97
N LYS A 157 -14.96 0.79 -11.17
CA LYS A 157 -15.47 1.69 -12.21
C LYS A 157 -16.74 2.41 -11.73
N GLY A 158 -16.77 3.73 -11.89
CA GLY A 158 -17.88 4.59 -11.45
C GLY A 158 -17.98 4.78 -9.93
N SER A 159 -16.93 4.43 -9.20
CA SER A 159 -16.84 4.72 -7.76
C SER A 159 -16.38 6.16 -7.50
N LEU A 160 -16.53 6.62 -6.25
CA LEU A 160 -15.98 7.90 -5.80
C LEU A 160 -14.48 8.01 -6.09
N LEU A 161 -13.71 6.94 -5.90
CA LEU A 161 -12.28 6.94 -6.20
C LEU A 161 -11.99 7.11 -7.68
N ALA A 162 -12.76 6.43 -8.55
CA ALA A 162 -12.59 6.55 -9.99
C ALA A 162 -12.85 7.99 -10.46
N ASP A 163 -13.97 8.56 -10.03
CA ASP A 163 -14.35 9.94 -10.38
C ASP A 163 -13.35 10.96 -9.83
N TYR A 164 -12.94 10.80 -8.58
CA TYR A 164 -11.91 11.63 -7.96
C TYR A 164 -10.58 11.54 -8.73
N THR A 165 -10.16 10.33 -9.11
CA THR A 165 -8.90 10.12 -9.81
C THR A 165 -8.89 10.74 -11.21
N LEU A 166 -9.98 10.59 -11.96
CA LEU A 166 -10.08 11.07 -13.34
C LEU A 166 -10.21 12.61 -13.43
N THR A 167 -10.63 13.28 -12.35
CA THR A 167 -10.87 14.73 -12.31
C THR A 167 -9.75 15.55 -11.66
N ARG A 168 -8.67 14.90 -11.21
CA ARG A 168 -7.50 15.53 -10.56
C ARG A 168 -6.34 15.76 -11.52
#